data_AF-A0A8S4DLQ0-F1
#
_entry.id   AF-A0A8S4DLQ0-F1
#
_cell.length_a   1.000
_cell.length_b   1.000
_cell.length_c   1.000
_cell.angle_alpha   90.00
_cell.angle_beta   90.00
_cell.angle_gamma   90.00
#
_symmetry.space_group_name_H-M   'P 1'
#
loop_
_entity.id
_entity.type
_entity.pdbx_description
1 polymer ?
#
loop_
_entity_poly.entity_id
_entity_poly.type
_entity_poly.pdbx_seq_one_letter_code
_entity_poly.pdbx_strand_id
1 'polypeptide(L)'
;MRKGSDNGETFDYIIVGAGSAGSVLASRLTELKNLRVLTIEAGGNPNDKGFVSVLDSEYVFSYQSQYSATTGQAQKIPGVVPLLRGKMLGGSSSCNGMWYCRGNPEDYNFWVESGFNGWDWNTVFPYFLKSENFTGDLVMSDPVYSSYHNTTGPLKVTQPIEDNEDLELTLKGIKEVLKVRETTYFRNANSSVVELDLPACKDYAFLSDEYWKCYALAMSASGFHPARTCAMGKVVDTNFKVYGVNRLRVIDASVFYDMPSGNLNAVVIMMAERAADLIKNGL
;
A
#
# COMPACT_ATOMS: atom_id res chain seq x y z
N MET A 1 -19.57 -0.63 24.37
CA MET A 1 -20.54 -1.63 23.88
C MET A 1 -21.90 -1.33 24.49
N ARG A 2 -22.94 -1.07 23.68
CA ARG A 2 -24.32 -1.12 24.19
C ARG A 2 -24.61 -2.58 24.55
N LYS A 3 -25.12 -2.85 25.75
CA LYS A 3 -25.69 -4.17 26.08
C LYS A 3 -26.70 -4.50 24.98
N GLY A 4 -26.57 -5.67 24.35
CA GLY A 4 -27.60 -6.18 23.46
C GLY A 4 -28.93 -6.14 24.18
N SER A 5 -29.99 -5.75 23.48
CA SER A 5 -31.34 -5.81 24.01
C SER A 5 -31.63 -7.27 24.42
N ASP A 6 -32.21 -7.49 25.60
CA ASP A 6 -32.58 -8.83 26.12
C ASP A 6 -33.75 -9.48 25.32
N ASN A 7 -33.90 -9.11 24.05
CA ASN A 7 -35.10 -9.31 23.24
C ASN A 7 -35.02 -10.54 22.32
N GLY A 8 -33.91 -11.29 22.33
CA GLY A 8 -33.77 -12.50 21.50
C GLY A 8 -33.86 -12.25 19.99
N GLU A 9 -33.31 -11.14 19.50
CA GLU A 9 -33.34 -10.81 18.07
C GLU A 9 -32.65 -11.90 17.23
N THR A 10 -33.32 -12.33 16.15
CA THR A 10 -32.83 -13.38 15.24
C THR A 10 -32.19 -12.78 13.99
N PHE A 11 -31.15 -13.41 13.45
CA PHE A 11 -30.50 -12.94 12.22
C PHE A 11 -30.28 -14.14 11.31
N ASP A 12 -30.34 -13.94 10.00
CA ASP A 12 -30.05 -15.00 9.03
C ASP A 12 -28.55 -15.33 9.02
N TYR A 13 -27.71 -14.31 9.19
CA TYR A 13 -26.27 -14.45 9.28
C TYR A 13 -25.70 -13.60 10.41
N ILE A 14 -24.74 -14.17 11.15
CA ILE A 14 -23.93 -13.46 12.13
C ILE A 14 -22.47 -13.51 11.66
N ILE A 15 -21.88 -12.34 11.43
CA ILE A 15 -20.49 -12.16 11.02
C ILE A 15 -19.70 -11.70 12.25
N VAL A 16 -18.72 -12.49 12.67
CA VAL A 16 -17.84 -12.17 13.79
C VAL A 16 -16.58 -11.51 13.27
N GLY A 17 -16.46 -10.20 13.52
CA GLY A 17 -15.41 -9.31 13.04
C GLY A 17 -15.84 -8.50 11.83
N ALA A 18 -15.79 -7.18 11.93
CA ALA A 18 -16.00 -6.23 10.82
C ALA A 18 -14.67 -5.83 10.17
N GLY A 19 -13.72 -6.78 10.08
CA GLY A 19 -12.45 -6.60 9.39
C GLY A 19 -12.60 -6.54 7.87
N SER A 20 -11.49 -6.67 7.14
CA SER A 20 -11.47 -6.62 5.67
C SER A 20 -12.43 -7.64 5.03
N ALA A 21 -12.40 -8.90 5.46
CA ALA A 21 -13.29 -9.94 4.94
C ALA A 21 -14.74 -9.77 5.43
N GLY A 22 -14.93 -9.52 6.73
CA GLY A 22 -16.26 -9.39 7.32
C GLY A 22 -17.06 -8.21 6.77
N SER A 23 -16.39 -7.08 6.49
CA SER A 23 -17.01 -5.91 5.86
C SER A 23 -17.49 -6.20 4.44
N VAL A 24 -16.67 -6.90 3.63
CA VAL A 24 -17.06 -7.32 2.28
C VAL A 24 -18.25 -8.28 2.34
N LEU A 25 -18.19 -9.29 3.21
CA LEU A 25 -19.26 -10.28 3.34
C LEU A 25 -20.57 -9.62 3.79
N ALA A 26 -20.53 -8.75 4.80
CA ALA A 26 -21.69 -8.00 5.27
C ALA A 26 -22.29 -7.17 4.13
N SER A 27 -21.45 -6.39 3.42
CA SER A 27 -21.87 -5.60 2.28
C SER A 27 -22.59 -6.44 1.22
N ARG A 28 -22.01 -7.59 0.81
CA ARG A 28 -22.61 -8.44 -0.23
C ARG A 28 -23.88 -9.14 0.20
N LEU A 29 -23.94 -9.67 1.43
CA LEU A 29 -25.15 -10.35 1.91
C LEU A 29 -26.31 -9.37 2.08
N THR A 30 -26.04 -8.13 2.49
CA THR A 30 -27.09 -7.09 2.63
C THR A 30 -27.63 -6.56 1.30
N GLU A 31 -27.02 -6.89 0.15
CA GLU A 31 -27.63 -6.63 -1.17
C GLU A 31 -28.94 -7.41 -1.35
N LEU A 32 -29.08 -8.56 -0.66
CA LEU A 32 -30.32 -9.32 -0.59
C LEU A 32 -31.24 -8.73 0.49
N LYS A 33 -32.25 -7.95 0.04
CA LYS A 33 -33.16 -7.18 0.92
C LYS A 33 -33.93 -8.01 1.96
N ASN A 34 -34.02 -9.32 1.77
CA ASN A 34 -34.72 -10.24 2.66
C ASN A 34 -33.82 -10.83 3.75
N LEU A 35 -32.51 -10.58 3.74
CA LEU A 35 -31.58 -11.07 4.75
C LEU A 35 -31.34 -10.05 5.86
N ARG A 36 -31.39 -10.51 7.11
CA ARG A 36 -30.94 -9.81 8.30
C ARG A 36 -29.53 -10.27 8.66
N VAL A 37 -28.57 -9.37 8.55
CA VAL A 37 -27.15 -9.65 8.84
C VAL A 37 -26.72 -8.87 10.08
N LEU A 38 -26.20 -9.56 11.09
CA LEU A 38 -25.55 -8.96 12.25
C LEU A 38 -24.03 -9.03 12.06
N THR A 39 -23.33 -7.92 12.21
CA THR A 39 -21.87 -7.92 12.32
C THR A 39 -21.45 -7.52 13.72
N ILE A 40 -20.55 -8.29 14.33
CA ILE A 40 -20.04 -8.05 15.69
C ILE A 40 -18.57 -7.68 15.58
N GLU A 41 -18.22 -6.44 15.94
CA GLU A 41 -16.84 -5.96 15.98
C GLU A 41 -16.41 -5.68 17.42
N ALA A 42 -15.19 -6.11 17.79
CA ALA A 42 -14.64 -5.93 19.12
C ALA A 42 -14.12 -4.50 19.34
N GLY A 43 -13.65 -3.85 18.27
CA GLY A 43 -13.18 -2.48 18.24
C GLY A 43 -14.26 -1.42 18.04
N GLY A 44 -13.80 -0.16 17.99
CA GLY A 44 -14.63 1.00 17.66
C GLY A 44 -14.53 1.41 16.19
N ASN A 45 -14.88 2.66 15.91
CA ASN A 45 -14.59 3.27 14.60
C ASN A 45 -13.06 3.43 14.43
N PRO A 46 -12.54 3.39 13.19
CA PRO A 46 -11.14 3.73 12.94
C PRO A 46 -10.84 5.15 13.39
N ASN A 47 -9.60 5.40 13.78
CA ASN A 47 -9.15 6.76 14.07
C ASN A 47 -8.89 7.54 12.77
N ASP A 48 -8.82 8.85 12.90
CA ASP A 48 -8.47 9.80 11.85
C ASP A 48 -6.96 10.00 11.71
N LYS A 49 -6.14 9.19 12.39
CA LYS A 49 -4.69 9.36 12.50
C LYS A 49 -3.97 8.33 11.63
N GLY A 50 -2.81 8.71 11.09
CA GLY A 50 -2.03 7.85 10.20
C GLY A 50 -1.55 6.54 10.85
N PHE A 51 -1.20 5.54 10.04
CA PHE A 51 -0.76 4.18 10.42
C PHE A 51 0.15 4.11 11.67
N VAL A 52 1.15 5.00 11.77
CA VAL A 52 2.12 4.99 12.88
C VAL A 52 1.45 5.20 14.24
N SER A 53 0.42 6.04 14.30
CA SER A 53 -0.31 6.33 15.55
C SER A 53 -1.13 5.16 16.08
N VAL A 54 -1.34 4.12 15.25
CA VAL A 54 -2.14 2.94 15.57
C VAL A 54 -1.32 1.85 16.26
N LEU A 55 0.01 1.82 16.04
CA LEU A 55 0.88 0.67 16.35
C LEU A 55 1.01 0.33 17.85
N ASP A 56 0.73 1.28 18.75
CA ASP A 56 0.73 1.09 20.20
C ASP A 56 -0.48 1.79 20.84
N SER A 57 -1.68 1.38 20.44
CA SER A 57 -2.93 2.05 20.82
C SER A 57 -4.06 1.06 21.05
N GLU A 58 -5.19 1.54 21.55
CA GLU A 58 -6.41 0.73 21.72
C GLU A 58 -7.00 0.18 20.41
N TYR A 59 -6.54 0.71 19.27
CA TYR A 59 -6.97 0.33 17.92
C TYR A 59 -6.29 -0.95 17.41
N VAL A 60 -5.38 -1.56 18.17
CA VAL A 60 -4.77 -2.84 17.81
C VAL A 60 -4.93 -3.86 18.92
N PHE A 61 -5.10 -5.11 18.53
CA PHE A 61 -4.76 -6.23 19.38
C PHE A 61 -3.25 -6.41 19.37
N SER A 62 -2.65 -6.26 20.55
CA SER A 62 -1.22 -6.49 20.78
C SER A 62 -0.96 -7.97 21.08
N TYR A 63 -1.21 -8.84 20.11
CA TYR A 63 -0.89 -10.26 20.25
C TYR A 63 0.62 -10.46 20.29
N GLN A 64 1.04 -11.55 20.91
CA GLN A 64 2.42 -12.04 20.84
C GLN A 64 2.42 -13.38 20.11
N SER A 65 3.45 -13.61 19.29
CA SER A 65 3.71 -14.95 18.79
C SER A 65 3.91 -15.93 19.94
N GLN A 66 3.70 -17.22 19.70
CA GLN A 66 4.21 -18.23 20.63
C GLN A 66 5.72 -18.10 20.78
N TYR A 67 6.23 -18.43 21.96
CA TYR A 67 7.67 -18.41 22.23
C TYR A 67 8.39 -19.39 21.31
N SER A 68 9.49 -18.93 20.71
CA SER A 68 10.45 -19.77 20.01
C SER A 68 11.86 -19.24 20.27
N ALA A 69 12.80 -20.16 20.50
CA ALA A 69 14.21 -19.82 20.69
C ALA A 69 14.84 -19.15 19.45
N THR A 70 14.21 -19.27 18.28
CA THR A 70 14.70 -18.70 17.01
C THR A 70 14.03 -17.39 16.60
N THR A 71 12.90 -17.05 17.22
CA THR A 71 12.15 -15.85 16.90
C THR A 71 12.78 -14.61 17.55
N GLY A 72 12.86 -13.50 16.81
CA GLY A 72 13.33 -12.23 17.36
C GLY A 72 14.84 -12.11 17.59
N GLN A 73 15.65 -13.10 17.14
CA GLN A 73 17.11 -13.10 17.31
C GLN A 73 17.78 -11.86 16.69
N ALA A 74 17.37 -11.46 15.49
CA ALA A 74 17.88 -10.26 14.82
C ALA A 74 17.56 -8.96 15.58
N GLN A 75 16.45 -8.94 16.32
CA GLN A 75 15.99 -7.79 17.11
C GLN A 75 16.40 -7.91 18.59
N LYS A 76 17.07 -9.00 19.00
CA LYS A 76 17.44 -9.32 20.39
C LYS A 76 16.27 -9.27 21.38
N ILE A 77 15.07 -9.61 20.91
CA ILE A 77 13.85 -9.67 21.75
C ILE A 77 13.60 -11.12 22.22
N PRO A 78 12.94 -11.33 23.38
CA PRO A 78 12.93 -12.61 24.09
C PRO A 78 12.05 -13.71 23.47
N GLY A 79 12.37 -14.16 22.26
CA GLY A 79 11.75 -15.33 21.63
C GLY A 79 10.30 -15.14 21.19
N VAL A 80 9.74 -13.93 21.36
CA VAL A 80 8.39 -13.55 20.96
C VAL A 80 8.43 -12.26 20.14
N VAL A 81 7.57 -12.17 19.13
CA VAL A 81 7.42 -10.97 18.28
C VAL A 81 5.99 -10.43 18.42
N PRO A 82 5.82 -9.10 18.54
CA PRO A 82 4.50 -8.48 18.48
C PRO A 82 3.82 -8.71 17.12
N LEU A 83 2.58 -9.18 17.15
CA LEU A 83 1.75 -9.41 15.97
C LEU A 83 0.52 -8.51 16.04
N LEU A 84 0.65 -7.31 15.47
CA LEU A 84 -0.41 -6.32 15.49
C LEU A 84 -1.57 -6.74 14.58
N ARG A 85 -2.80 -6.67 15.12
CA ARG A 85 -4.03 -6.87 14.36
C ARG A 85 -4.97 -5.73 14.63
N GLY A 86 -5.52 -5.10 13.59
CA GLY A 86 -6.45 -3.99 13.76
C GLY A 86 -7.70 -4.41 14.54
N LYS A 87 -8.07 -3.61 15.54
CA LYS A 87 -9.21 -3.74 16.44
C LYS A 87 -10.12 -2.53 16.28
N MET A 88 -10.80 -2.47 15.14
CA MET A 88 -11.71 -1.39 14.73
C MET A 88 -12.53 -1.84 13.51
N LEU A 89 -13.54 -1.08 13.11
CA LEU A 89 -14.20 -1.28 11.81
C LEU A 89 -13.15 -1.20 10.68
N GLY A 90 -13.22 -2.16 9.75
CA GLY A 90 -12.19 -2.42 8.72
C GLY A 90 -11.02 -3.28 9.21
N GLY A 91 -10.85 -3.45 10.52
CA GLY A 91 -9.84 -4.33 11.12
C GLY A 91 -8.42 -3.93 10.69
N SER A 92 -7.62 -4.91 10.26
CA SER A 92 -6.22 -4.66 9.90
C SER A 92 -6.05 -3.82 8.62
N SER A 93 -7.05 -3.75 7.71
CA SER A 93 -6.94 -2.86 6.55
C SER A 93 -7.04 -1.37 6.91
N SER A 94 -7.60 -1.04 8.07
CA SER A 94 -7.63 0.34 8.58
C SER A 94 -6.28 0.78 9.16
N CYS A 95 -5.30 -0.12 9.23
CA CYS A 95 -3.98 0.13 9.75
C CYS A 95 -2.92 -0.76 9.10
N ASN A 96 -2.98 -0.99 7.79
CA ASN A 96 -1.92 -1.68 7.05
C ASN A 96 -1.10 -0.67 6.22
N GLY A 97 -0.10 -1.17 5.47
CA GLY A 97 0.74 -0.35 4.61
C GLY A 97 0.11 0.08 3.28
N MET A 98 -1.18 -0.20 3.05
CA MET A 98 -1.91 0.11 1.80
C MET A 98 -1.34 -0.50 0.51
N TRP A 99 -0.53 -1.55 0.62
CA TRP A 99 -0.04 -2.28 -0.55
C TRP A 99 -1.17 -3.12 -1.14
N TYR A 100 -1.42 -2.94 -2.43
CA TYR A 100 -2.33 -3.78 -3.19
C TYR A 100 -1.52 -4.68 -4.11
N CYS A 101 -1.42 -5.95 -3.72
CA CYS A 101 -0.84 -7.01 -4.52
C CYS A 101 -1.75 -8.24 -4.41
N ARG A 102 -1.74 -9.08 -5.44
CA ARG A 102 -2.48 -10.34 -5.49
C ARG A 102 -1.51 -11.50 -5.22
N GLY A 103 -2.06 -12.70 -4.98
CA GLY A 103 -1.26 -13.92 -4.91
C GLY A 103 -0.80 -14.38 -6.29
N ASN A 104 0.19 -15.28 -6.33
CA ASN A 104 0.62 -15.91 -7.57
C ASN A 104 -0.47 -16.90 -8.03
N PRO A 105 -0.85 -16.96 -9.32
CA PRO A 105 -1.77 -17.97 -9.84
C PRO A 105 -1.47 -19.41 -9.40
N GLU A 106 -0.19 -19.78 -9.32
CA GLU A 106 0.24 -21.13 -8.92
C GLU A 106 -0.11 -21.46 -7.47
N ASP A 107 -0.16 -20.46 -6.57
CA ASP A 107 -0.57 -20.68 -5.18
C ASP A 107 -2.01 -21.23 -5.12
N TYR A 108 -2.90 -20.69 -5.96
CA TYR A 108 -4.32 -21.06 -6.04
C TYR A 108 -4.52 -22.42 -6.73
N ASN A 109 -3.78 -22.66 -7.82
CA ASN A 109 -3.79 -23.96 -8.49
C ASN A 109 -3.32 -25.06 -7.55
N PHE A 110 -2.26 -24.80 -6.78
CA PHE A 110 -1.76 -25.71 -5.76
C PHE A 110 -2.79 -26.03 -4.67
N TRP A 111 -3.70 -25.11 -4.32
CA TRP A 111 -4.78 -25.41 -3.37
C TRP A 111 -5.74 -26.46 -3.93
N VAL A 112 -6.05 -26.40 -5.22
CA VAL A 112 -6.89 -27.42 -5.87
C VAL A 112 -6.17 -28.77 -5.93
N GLU A 113 -4.88 -28.80 -6.24
CA GLU A 113 -4.05 -30.01 -6.15
C GLU A 113 -4.05 -30.61 -4.73
N SER A 114 -4.17 -29.75 -3.71
CA SER A 114 -4.28 -30.14 -2.30
C SER A 114 -5.71 -30.53 -1.88
N GLY A 115 -6.66 -30.59 -2.81
CA GLY A 115 -8.04 -31.03 -2.58
C GLY A 115 -9.07 -29.91 -2.34
N PHE A 116 -8.68 -28.63 -2.42
CA PHE A 116 -9.58 -27.49 -2.25
C PHE A 116 -10.23 -27.08 -3.57
N ASN A 117 -11.08 -27.95 -4.12
CA ASN A 117 -11.77 -27.71 -5.39
C ASN A 117 -12.53 -26.36 -5.43
N GLY A 118 -12.46 -25.66 -6.56
CA GLY A 118 -13.10 -24.35 -6.75
C GLY A 118 -12.30 -23.15 -6.26
N TRP A 119 -11.02 -23.33 -5.93
CA TRP A 119 -10.12 -22.27 -5.51
C TRP A 119 -8.94 -22.05 -6.47
N ASP A 120 -9.00 -22.59 -7.68
CA ASP A 120 -7.99 -22.33 -8.72
C ASP A 120 -8.01 -20.87 -9.18
N TRP A 121 -6.94 -20.46 -9.88
CA TRP A 121 -6.79 -19.09 -10.34
C TRP A 121 -7.97 -18.61 -11.18
N ASN A 122 -8.47 -19.42 -12.11
CA ASN A 122 -9.56 -19.01 -13.00
C ASN A 122 -10.87 -18.79 -12.23
N THR A 123 -11.07 -19.52 -11.14
CA THR A 123 -12.23 -19.35 -10.26
C THR A 123 -12.12 -18.10 -9.38
N VAL A 124 -10.95 -17.83 -8.78
CA VAL A 124 -10.79 -16.71 -7.83
C VAL A 124 -10.50 -15.36 -8.49
N PHE A 125 -9.85 -15.37 -9.65
CA PHE A 125 -9.42 -14.15 -10.34
C PHE A 125 -10.55 -13.15 -10.62
N PRO A 126 -11.75 -13.58 -11.08
CA PRO A 126 -12.90 -12.68 -11.24
C PRO A 126 -13.32 -11.97 -9.94
N TYR A 127 -13.04 -12.52 -8.76
CA TYR A 127 -13.36 -11.87 -7.48
C TYR A 127 -12.38 -10.75 -7.13
N PHE A 128 -11.11 -10.85 -7.53
CA PHE A 128 -10.18 -9.72 -7.46
C PHE A 128 -10.70 -8.56 -8.30
N LEU A 129 -11.05 -8.84 -9.57
CA LEU A 129 -11.64 -7.84 -10.47
C LEU A 129 -12.94 -7.25 -9.93
N LYS A 130 -13.84 -8.08 -9.36
CA LYS A 130 -15.10 -7.62 -8.76
C LYS A 130 -14.90 -6.59 -7.65
N SER A 131 -13.79 -6.69 -6.91
CA SER A 131 -13.49 -5.76 -5.82
C SER A 131 -12.83 -4.47 -6.29
N GLU A 132 -12.13 -4.49 -7.42
CA GLU A 132 -11.20 -3.45 -7.85
C GLU A 132 -11.84 -2.36 -8.72
N ASN A 133 -11.44 -1.13 -8.44
CA ASN A 133 -11.61 0.04 -9.30
C ASN A 133 -10.26 0.72 -9.47
N PHE A 134 -9.58 0.32 -10.53
CA PHE A 134 -8.26 0.76 -10.90
C PHE A 134 -8.32 2.08 -11.69
N THR A 135 -7.44 3.03 -11.37
CA THR A 135 -7.43 4.38 -11.96
C THR A 135 -6.14 4.76 -12.71
N GLY A 136 -5.32 3.79 -13.11
CA GLY A 136 -4.07 4.04 -13.85
C GLY A 136 -4.25 4.04 -15.36
N ASP A 137 -4.38 5.22 -15.98
CA ASP A 137 -4.66 5.35 -17.42
C ASP A 137 -3.60 4.67 -18.31
N LEU A 138 -2.31 4.74 -17.94
CA LEU A 138 -1.24 4.12 -18.73
C LEU A 138 -1.37 2.59 -18.78
N VAL A 139 -1.65 1.94 -17.65
CA VAL A 139 -1.86 0.49 -17.59
C VAL A 139 -3.18 0.11 -18.26
N MET A 140 -4.23 0.93 -18.14
CA MET A 140 -5.49 0.69 -18.83
C MET A 140 -5.41 0.87 -20.35
N SER A 141 -4.41 1.61 -20.85
CA SER A 141 -4.16 1.78 -22.29
C SER A 141 -3.50 0.55 -22.94
N ASP A 142 -2.89 -0.32 -22.12
CA ASP A 142 -2.26 -1.55 -22.57
C ASP A 142 -3.28 -2.71 -22.57
N PRO A 143 -3.50 -3.40 -23.71
CA PRO A 143 -4.48 -4.49 -23.80
C PRO A 143 -4.18 -5.69 -22.89
N VAL A 144 -2.91 -5.97 -22.60
CA VAL A 144 -2.53 -7.10 -21.74
C VAL A 144 -2.78 -6.71 -20.30
N TYR A 145 -2.29 -5.55 -19.84
CA TYR A 145 -2.49 -5.15 -18.44
C TYR A 145 -3.94 -4.82 -18.11
N SER A 146 -4.66 -4.13 -18.99
CA SER A 146 -6.08 -3.85 -18.79
C SER A 146 -6.93 -5.10 -18.57
N SER A 147 -6.53 -6.25 -19.14
CA SER A 147 -7.20 -7.55 -18.89
C SER A 147 -7.07 -8.05 -17.45
N TYR A 148 -6.07 -7.55 -16.71
CA TYR A 148 -5.85 -7.85 -15.30
C TYR A 148 -6.57 -6.87 -14.35
N HIS A 149 -7.27 -5.87 -14.86
CA HIS A 149 -7.85 -4.82 -14.04
C HIS A 149 -9.33 -4.58 -14.30
N ASN A 150 -10.02 -4.04 -13.29
CA ASN A 150 -11.39 -3.57 -13.40
C ASN A 150 -11.49 -2.15 -12.86
N THR A 151 -12.45 -1.36 -13.36
CA THR A 151 -12.60 0.08 -13.07
C THR A 151 -13.92 0.40 -12.36
N THR A 152 -14.63 -0.61 -11.87
CA THR A 152 -16.02 -0.47 -11.39
C THR A 152 -16.26 -0.96 -9.98
N GLY A 153 -15.29 -1.66 -9.37
CA GLY A 153 -15.39 -2.18 -8.02
C GLY A 153 -15.43 -1.09 -6.92
N PRO A 154 -15.68 -1.49 -5.66
CA PRO A 154 -15.71 -0.55 -4.55
C PRO A 154 -14.32 -0.11 -4.07
N LEU A 155 -13.27 -0.89 -4.30
CA LEU A 155 -11.92 -0.61 -3.81
C LEU A 155 -11.13 0.18 -4.84
N LYS A 156 -10.82 1.44 -4.55
CA LYS A 156 -9.95 2.26 -5.39
C LYS A 156 -8.50 1.76 -5.32
N VAL A 157 -7.91 1.50 -6.48
CA VAL A 157 -6.52 1.08 -6.64
C VAL A 157 -5.87 2.00 -7.67
N THR A 158 -4.65 2.46 -7.39
CA THR A 158 -3.86 3.25 -8.33
C THR A 158 -2.47 2.63 -8.49
N GLN A 159 -1.67 3.21 -9.37
CA GLN A 159 -0.30 2.82 -9.64
C GLN A 159 0.69 3.94 -9.28
N PRO A 160 1.97 3.62 -9.04
CA PRO A 160 2.97 4.64 -8.73
C PRO A 160 3.27 5.62 -9.88
N ILE A 161 3.28 5.15 -11.13
CA ILE A 161 3.59 5.97 -12.32
C ILE A 161 2.27 6.34 -12.99
N GLU A 162 1.76 7.54 -12.77
CA GLU A 162 0.43 7.94 -13.26
C GLU A 162 0.48 8.63 -14.63
N ASP A 163 1.61 9.20 -15.03
CA ASP A 163 1.75 9.95 -16.28
C ASP A 163 3.00 9.60 -17.11
N ASN A 164 3.01 10.08 -18.35
CA ASN A 164 4.09 9.81 -19.30
C ASN A 164 5.40 10.51 -18.91
N GLU A 165 5.36 11.64 -18.20
CA GLU A 165 6.58 12.35 -17.80
C GLU A 165 7.36 11.49 -16.80
N ASP A 166 6.68 10.96 -15.78
CA ASP A 166 7.26 10.03 -14.81
C ASP A 166 7.76 8.73 -15.47
N LEU A 167 7.04 8.23 -16.47
CA LEU A 167 7.45 7.03 -17.22
C LEU A 167 8.74 7.27 -18.01
N GLU A 168 8.86 8.41 -18.71
CA GLU A 168 10.08 8.75 -19.47
C GLU A 168 11.27 9.03 -18.53
N LEU A 169 11.04 9.69 -17.39
CA LEU A 169 12.05 9.89 -16.37
C LEU A 169 12.53 8.57 -15.77
N THR A 170 11.62 7.62 -15.55
CA THR A 170 11.94 6.27 -15.09
C THR A 170 12.79 5.52 -16.12
N LEU A 171 12.40 5.55 -17.40
CA LEU A 171 13.19 4.98 -18.49
C LEU A 171 14.61 5.58 -18.52
N LYS A 172 14.73 6.90 -18.41
CA LYS A 172 16.02 7.58 -18.34
C LYS A 172 16.86 7.06 -17.17
N GLY A 173 16.26 6.93 -15.98
CA GLY A 173 16.90 6.36 -14.79
C GLY A 173 17.39 4.93 -15.02
N ILE A 174 16.57 4.07 -15.61
CA ILE A 174 16.94 2.69 -15.98
C ILE A 174 18.15 2.71 -16.91
N LYS A 175 18.15 3.56 -17.95
CA LYS A 175 19.26 3.68 -18.90
C LYS A 175 20.56 4.13 -18.23
N GLU A 176 20.51 5.02 -17.22
CA GLU A 176 21.68 5.37 -16.42
C GLU A 176 22.20 4.18 -15.60
N VAL A 177 21.31 3.37 -15.01
CA VAL A 177 21.70 2.15 -14.29
C VAL A 177 22.34 1.13 -15.24
N LEU A 178 21.82 0.97 -16.45
CA LEU A 178 22.40 0.08 -17.46
C LEU A 178 23.83 0.51 -17.85
N LYS A 179 24.18 1.80 -17.79
CA LYS A 179 25.57 2.24 -17.99
C LYS A 179 26.50 1.79 -16.86
N VAL A 180 25.99 1.64 -15.63
CA VAL A 180 26.78 1.14 -14.49
C VAL A 180 27.25 -0.30 -14.76
N ARG A 181 26.40 -1.12 -15.39
CA ARG A 181 26.75 -2.48 -15.83
C ARG A 181 27.90 -2.48 -16.83
N GLU A 182 28.01 -1.44 -17.67
CA GLU A 182 29.10 -1.27 -18.62
C GLU A 182 30.41 -0.77 -17.99
N THR A 183 30.51 -0.64 -16.67
CA THR A 183 31.78 -0.29 -16.02
C THR A 183 32.72 -1.50 -15.93
N THR A 184 34.02 -1.24 -15.78
CA THR A 184 35.07 -2.27 -15.75
C THR A 184 34.82 -3.35 -14.69
N TYR A 185 34.35 -2.95 -13.51
CA TYR A 185 34.07 -3.89 -12.42
C TYR A 185 32.97 -4.89 -12.79
N PHE A 186 31.82 -4.38 -13.25
CA PHE A 186 30.65 -5.20 -13.58
C PHE A 186 30.87 -6.06 -14.84
N ARG A 187 31.68 -5.60 -15.79
CA ARG A 187 32.15 -6.42 -16.91
C ARG A 187 33.05 -7.56 -16.44
N ASN A 188 34.02 -7.29 -15.57
CA ASN A 188 34.91 -8.32 -15.04
C ASN A 188 34.20 -9.34 -14.15
N ALA A 189 33.11 -8.92 -13.49
CA ALA A 189 32.25 -9.79 -12.70
C ALA A 189 31.26 -10.62 -13.56
N ASN A 190 31.32 -10.54 -14.89
CA ASN A 190 30.39 -11.18 -15.82
C ASN A 190 28.91 -10.89 -15.52
N SER A 191 28.60 -9.65 -15.13
CA SER A 191 27.22 -9.27 -14.82
C SER A 191 26.32 -9.24 -16.06
N SER A 192 25.07 -9.67 -15.87
CA SER A 192 24.03 -9.68 -16.89
C SER A 192 22.74 -9.04 -16.36
N VAL A 193 21.95 -8.49 -17.28
CA VAL A 193 20.58 -8.08 -16.98
C VAL A 193 19.72 -9.33 -17.03
N VAL A 194 18.94 -9.57 -15.98
CA VAL A 194 17.98 -10.69 -15.97
C VAL A 194 16.75 -10.26 -16.75
N GLU A 195 16.46 -11.00 -17.82
CA GLU A 195 15.16 -10.91 -18.48
C GLU A 195 14.12 -11.58 -17.58
N LEU A 196 13.17 -10.80 -17.10
CA LEU A 196 12.06 -11.32 -16.32
C LEU A 196 11.01 -11.83 -17.28
N ASP A 197 10.43 -13.00 -16.99
CA ASP A 197 9.26 -13.49 -17.70
C ASP A 197 8.04 -12.65 -17.30
N LEU A 198 7.85 -11.54 -18.01
CA LEU A 198 6.72 -10.65 -17.87
C LEU A 198 5.78 -10.90 -19.07
N PRO A 199 4.68 -11.65 -18.90
CA PRO A 199 3.79 -11.99 -20.00
C PRO A 199 3.27 -10.78 -20.78
N ALA A 200 3.15 -9.63 -20.12
CA ALA A 200 2.73 -8.37 -20.74
C ALA A 200 3.83 -7.66 -21.53
N CYS A 201 5.11 -7.96 -21.27
CA CYS A 201 6.23 -7.33 -21.97
C CYS A 201 6.89 -8.24 -23.02
N LYS A 202 6.39 -9.47 -23.21
CA LYS A 202 6.98 -10.50 -24.08
C LYS A 202 7.11 -10.11 -25.55
N ASP A 203 6.23 -9.22 -26.02
CA ASP A 203 6.18 -8.81 -27.43
C ASP A 203 7.14 -7.65 -27.72
N TYR A 204 7.75 -7.08 -26.68
CA TYR A 204 8.80 -6.06 -26.81
C TYR A 204 10.17 -6.71 -26.84
N ALA A 205 11.04 -6.21 -27.72
CA ALA A 205 12.41 -6.69 -27.79
C ALA A 205 13.14 -6.40 -26.47
N PHE A 206 13.76 -7.43 -25.89
CA PHE A 206 14.52 -7.28 -24.65
C PHE A 206 15.57 -6.15 -24.75
N LEU A 207 15.67 -5.34 -23.70
CA LEU A 207 16.49 -4.12 -23.61
C LEU A 207 16.03 -2.93 -24.48
N SER A 208 14.91 -3.02 -25.20
CA SER A 208 14.35 -1.85 -25.90
C SER A 208 13.74 -0.85 -24.92
N ASP A 209 13.55 0.40 -25.38
CA ASP A 209 12.90 1.43 -24.58
C ASP A 209 11.44 1.04 -24.27
N GLU A 210 10.76 0.37 -25.19
CA GLU A 210 9.40 -0.15 -25.02
C GLU A 210 9.33 -1.26 -23.96
N TYR A 211 10.30 -2.20 -23.98
CA TYR A 211 10.41 -3.22 -22.94
C TYR A 211 10.60 -2.59 -21.56
N TRP A 212 11.48 -1.58 -21.45
CA TRP A 212 11.74 -0.93 -20.16
C TRP A 212 10.58 -0.07 -19.65
N LYS A 213 9.82 0.56 -20.55
CA LYS A 213 8.57 1.24 -20.18
C LYS A 213 7.53 0.24 -19.67
N CYS A 214 7.35 -0.89 -20.38
CA CYS A 214 6.46 -1.96 -19.94
C CYS A 214 6.89 -2.52 -18.57
N TYR A 215 8.19 -2.79 -18.39
CA TYR A 215 8.77 -3.24 -17.13
C TYR A 215 8.49 -2.23 -16.00
N ALA A 216 8.68 -0.93 -16.25
CA ALA A 216 8.46 0.11 -15.25
C ALA A 216 7.00 0.14 -14.79
N LEU A 217 6.03 -0.03 -15.68
CA LEU A 217 4.61 -0.08 -15.30
C LEU A 217 4.27 -1.35 -14.52
N ALA A 218 4.87 -2.50 -14.86
CA ALA A 218 4.63 -3.77 -14.18
C ALA A 218 5.25 -3.86 -12.78
N MET A 219 6.47 -3.31 -12.61
CA MET A 219 7.34 -3.62 -11.48
C MET A 219 7.51 -2.46 -10.50
N SER A 220 7.03 -1.26 -10.84
CA SER A 220 7.15 -0.10 -9.95
C SER A 220 6.40 -0.28 -8.65
N ALA A 221 7.06 0.09 -7.56
CA ALA A 221 6.49 0.13 -6.22
C ALA A 221 6.96 1.39 -5.48
N SER A 222 6.28 1.75 -4.39
CA SER A 222 6.69 2.88 -3.57
C SER A 222 8.04 2.62 -2.89
N GLY A 223 8.95 3.59 -2.98
CA GLY A 223 10.19 3.61 -2.19
C GLY A 223 10.00 4.05 -0.73
N PHE A 224 8.77 4.05 -0.22
CA PHE A 224 8.41 4.45 1.15
C PHE A 224 8.74 5.90 1.53
N HIS A 225 8.73 6.81 0.54
CA HIS A 225 8.99 8.24 0.73
C HIS A 225 7.78 9.14 0.34
N PRO A 226 6.56 8.92 0.87
CA PRO A 226 5.44 9.83 0.63
C PRO A 226 5.71 11.21 1.27
N ALA A 227 5.39 12.29 0.56
CA ALA A 227 5.64 13.66 0.99
C ALA A 227 4.68 14.65 0.30
N ARG A 228 4.84 15.96 0.56
CA ARG A 228 4.19 17.09 -0.16
C ARG A 228 2.68 17.32 0.08
N THR A 229 2.05 16.64 1.05
CA THR A 229 0.60 16.80 1.32
C THR A 229 0.20 18.18 1.87
N CYS A 230 1.14 18.97 2.41
CA CYS A 230 0.96 20.34 2.89
C CYS A 230 2.00 21.30 2.28
N ALA A 231 2.26 21.15 0.97
CA ALA A 231 3.38 21.81 0.29
C ALA A 231 3.47 23.34 0.51
N MET A 232 4.71 23.83 0.61
CA MET A 232 5.03 25.26 0.56
C MET A 232 4.48 25.92 -0.71
N GLY A 233 3.91 27.12 -0.58
CA GLY A 233 3.26 27.86 -1.67
C GLY A 233 1.84 27.37 -2.00
N LYS A 234 1.34 26.35 -1.32
CA LYS A 234 -0.03 25.84 -1.46
C LYS A 234 -0.80 25.86 -0.13
N VAL A 235 -0.22 25.27 0.91
CA VAL A 235 -0.84 25.15 2.25
C VAL A 235 -0.10 26.00 3.28
N VAL A 236 1.23 26.02 3.19
CA VAL A 236 2.10 26.82 4.05
C VAL A 236 2.93 27.82 3.25
N ASP A 237 3.36 28.91 3.89
CA ASP A 237 4.36 29.82 3.32
C ASP A 237 5.80 29.25 3.45
N THR A 238 6.79 29.98 2.93
CA THR A 238 8.21 29.59 3.01
C THR A 238 8.80 29.63 4.42
N ASN A 239 8.07 30.18 5.38
CA ASN A 239 8.40 30.12 6.80
C ASN A 239 7.56 29.05 7.51
N PHE A 240 6.92 28.14 6.76
CA PHE A 240 6.12 27.03 7.27
C PHE A 240 4.81 27.43 7.95
N LYS A 241 4.36 28.68 7.84
CA LYS A 241 3.08 29.13 8.44
C LYS A 241 1.91 28.65 7.59
N VAL A 242 0.89 28.09 8.24
CA VAL A 242 -0.35 27.71 7.55
C VAL A 242 -1.12 28.96 7.11
N TYR A 243 -1.50 29.02 5.83
CA TYR A 243 -2.27 30.15 5.30
C TYR A 243 -3.61 30.29 6.02
N GLY A 244 -3.98 31.53 6.37
CA GLY A 244 -5.25 31.84 7.04
C GLY A 244 -5.34 31.44 8.51
N VAL A 245 -4.30 30.84 9.10
CA VAL A 245 -4.29 30.41 10.51
C VAL A 245 -3.19 31.14 11.29
N ASN A 246 -3.57 31.68 12.44
CA ASN A 246 -2.61 32.35 13.32
C ASN A 246 -1.93 31.36 14.26
N ARG A 247 -0.61 31.52 14.45
CA ARG A 247 0.22 30.75 15.38
C ARG A 247 0.25 29.23 15.11
N LEU A 248 0.14 28.82 13.84
CA LEU A 248 0.27 27.42 13.42
C LEU A 248 1.32 27.30 12.31
N ARG A 249 2.25 26.36 12.46
CA ARG A 249 3.22 25.96 11.44
C ARG A 249 3.19 24.44 11.25
N VAL A 250 3.58 23.96 10.06
CA VAL A 250 3.78 22.52 9.78
C VAL A 250 5.22 22.33 9.34
N ILE A 251 5.98 21.45 9.99
CA ILE A 251 7.39 21.19 9.65
C ILE A 251 7.63 19.68 9.67
N ASP A 252 7.45 19.04 8.51
CA ASP A 252 7.80 17.65 8.22
C ASP A 252 7.90 17.46 6.68
N ALA A 253 8.01 16.23 6.18
CA ALA A 253 8.08 15.96 4.74
C ALA A 253 6.86 16.48 3.93
N SER A 254 5.72 16.72 4.57
CA SER A 254 4.51 17.20 3.90
C SER A 254 4.70 18.59 3.27
N VAL A 255 5.66 19.40 3.72
CA VAL A 255 5.80 20.79 3.24
C VAL A 255 6.74 20.96 2.07
N PHE A 256 7.40 19.88 1.63
CA PHE A 256 8.28 19.93 0.46
C PHE A 256 7.55 20.53 -0.75
N TYR A 257 8.15 21.57 -1.35
CA TYR A 257 7.64 22.15 -2.60
C TYR A 257 7.74 21.12 -3.72
N ASP A 258 8.90 20.47 -3.81
CA ASP A 258 9.19 19.37 -4.72
C ASP A 258 10.02 18.30 -4.01
N MET A 259 10.05 17.07 -4.54
CA MET A 259 10.71 15.95 -3.89
C MET A 259 12.24 16.10 -3.97
N PRO A 260 12.96 16.18 -2.83
CA PRO A 260 14.41 16.15 -2.86
C PRO A 260 14.89 14.76 -3.30
N SER A 261 15.94 14.71 -4.12
CA SER A 261 16.56 13.43 -4.48
C SER A 261 17.28 12.81 -3.28
N GLY A 262 17.01 11.52 -3.01
CA GLY A 262 17.64 10.76 -1.92
C GLY A 262 16.68 10.36 -0.79
N ASN A 263 17.25 9.93 0.33
CA ASN A 263 16.48 9.51 1.51
C ASN A 263 15.96 10.72 2.29
N LEU A 264 14.65 10.76 2.54
CA LEU A 264 14.01 11.97 3.08
C LEU A 264 14.39 12.29 4.53
N ASN A 265 14.80 11.30 5.33
CA ASN A 265 15.05 11.48 6.77
C ASN A 265 16.03 12.63 7.05
N ALA A 266 17.20 12.62 6.40
CA ALA A 266 18.20 13.67 6.60
C ALA A 266 17.68 15.06 6.14
N VAL A 267 16.87 15.10 5.08
CA VAL A 267 16.31 16.35 4.55
C VAL A 267 15.26 16.93 5.48
N VAL A 268 14.41 16.08 6.08
CA VAL A 268 13.42 16.50 7.09
C VAL A 268 14.12 17.04 8.34
N ILE A 269 15.18 16.36 8.81
CA ILE A 269 15.96 16.83 9.97
C ILE A 269 16.58 18.21 9.67
N MET A 270 17.22 18.38 8.51
CA MET A 270 17.78 19.67 8.09
C MET A 270 16.70 20.77 8.03
N MET A 271 15.51 20.44 7.51
CA MET A 271 14.41 21.38 7.44
C MET A 271 13.93 21.80 8.84
N ALA A 272 13.87 20.87 9.79
CA ALA A 272 13.52 21.17 11.18
C ALA A 272 14.58 22.07 11.85
N GLU A 273 15.87 21.79 11.65
CA GLU A 273 16.97 22.64 12.15
C GLU A 273 16.85 24.07 11.59
N ARG A 274 16.66 24.20 10.27
CA ARG A 274 16.47 25.51 9.63
C ARG A 274 15.23 26.24 10.18
N ALA A 275 14.11 25.54 10.33
CA ALA A 275 12.89 26.13 10.87
C ALA A 275 13.09 26.60 12.32
N ALA A 276 13.80 25.84 13.14
CA ALA A 276 14.11 26.22 14.52
C ALA A 276 14.95 27.51 14.60
N ASP A 277 15.95 27.66 13.72
CA ASP A 277 16.77 28.87 13.66
C ASP A 277 15.98 30.08 13.17
N LEU A 278 15.13 29.90 12.15
CA LEU A 278 14.25 30.98 11.72
C LEU A 278 13.35 31.40 12.89
N ILE A 279 12.68 30.47 13.59
CA ILE A 279 11.77 30.73 14.73
C ILE A 279 12.49 31.46 15.86
N LYS A 280 13.67 31.01 16.27
CA LYS A 280 14.47 31.65 17.32
C LYS A 280 14.85 33.08 16.96
N ASN A 281 15.09 33.34 15.67
CA ASN A 281 15.40 34.67 15.14
C ASN A 281 14.14 35.48 14.79
N GLY A 282 12.95 34.98 15.13
CA GLY A 282 11.67 35.65 14.96
C GLY A 282 10.78 35.13 13.83
N LEU A 283 11.04 33.93 13.26
CA LEU A 283 10.38 33.35 12.08
C LEU A 283 10.23 31.82 12.07
#